data_AF-A0A5B0Q535-F1
#
_entry.id   AF-A0A5B0Q535-F1
#
_cell.length_a   1.000
_cell.length_b   1.000
_cell.length_c   1.000
_cell.angle_alpha   90.00
_cell.angle_beta   90.00
_cell.angle_gamma   90.00
#
_symmetry.space_group_name_H-M   'P 1'
#
loop_
_entity.id
_entity.type
_entity.pdbx_description
1 polymer ?
#
loop_
_entity_poly.entity_id
_entity_poly.type
_entity_poly.pdbx_seq_one_letter_code
_entity_poly.pdbx_strand_id
1 'polypeptide(L)'
;MQPILPKYTELYWKSINHDYREVRTCVSLNLRGLNEAETQPSFRDLSSYLEACRAGTDEPLLVDHTLLNEVLPNLFKDLEKFRKLRLPAQHGDQEYDKCSMTILAWLWSCLSDVQAAAAYPFIPQIIPDLFYMHEMIDNQELSKLSYATLMNLATLAWPCMFVDRFLATLLDLSQAKSWKVRLDVLTVLRVFFFHQIYNLSRPQVEEVMESLCKLLEDSNMEVREAAATTLSGIVHCSERESILHLKEKFTKILQENPVPKQRFLENGVERPGYQATLIKIHSAVLGSSALVNAFPYDVPPWVPQILIHNLCAHLSSPPMISTTARSTLTVYKKTHQDTWFEGQKMFTEEELTILNDCLVGSSYYA
;
A
#
# COMPACT_ATOMS: atom_id res chain seq x y z
N MET A 1 2.48 -26.25 -32.03
CA MET A 1 1.58 -26.13 -30.87
C MET A 1 0.37 -25.22 -31.15
N GLN A 2 0.55 -24.12 -31.89
CA GLN A 2 -0.53 -23.16 -32.21
C GLN A 2 -1.89 -23.74 -32.68
N PRO A 3 -1.99 -24.76 -33.56
CA PRO A 3 -3.31 -25.22 -34.04
C PRO A 3 -4.16 -25.95 -32.99
N ILE A 4 -3.57 -26.42 -31.89
CA ILE A 4 -4.30 -27.16 -30.83
C ILE A 4 -4.60 -26.25 -29.63
N LEU A 5 -4.01 -25.06 -29.60
CA LEU A 5 -4.10 -24.18 -28.46
C LEU A 5 -5.54 -23.69 -28.17
N PRO A 6 -6.33 -23.23 -29.17
CA PRO A 6 -7.71 -22.83 -28.92
C PRO A 6 -8.56 -23.93 -28.27
N LYS A 7 -8.37 -25.18 -28.70
CA LYS A 7 -9.09 -26.35 -28.20
C LYS A 7 -8.81 -26.58 -26.71
N TYR A 8 -7.53 -26.51 -26.31
CA TYR A 8 -7.16 -26.73 -24.91
C TYR A 8 -7.49 -25.52 -24.03
N THR A 9 -7.31 -24.30 -24.53
CA THR A 9 -7.72 -23.09 -23.82
C THR A 9 -9.22 -23.14 -23.51
N GLU A 10 -10.08 -23.48 -24.49
CA GLU A 10 -11.52 -23.62 -24.26
C GLU A 10 -11.87 -24.73 -23.25
N LEU A 11 -11.19 -25.88 -23.34
CA LEU A 11 -11.41 -27.02 -22.43
C LEU A 11 -11.11 -26.64 -20.98
N TYR A 12 -9.93 -26.06 -20.73
CA TYR A 12 -9.51 -25.67 -19.39
C TYR A 12 -10.34 -24.50 -18.86
N TRP A 13 -10.74 -23.57 -19.73
CA TRP A 13 -11.62 -22.47 -19.37
C TRP A 13 -12.99 -22.94 -18.86
N LYS A 14 -13.61 -23.90 -19.56
CA LYS A 14 -14.88 -24.51 -19.13
C LYS A 14 -14.78 -25.25 -17.79
N SER A 15 -13.56 -25.57 -17.36
CA SER A 15 -13.28 -26.33 -16.14
C SER A 15 -12.65 -25.47 -15.04
N ILE A 16 -12.62 -24.14 -15.19
CA ILE A 16 -11.94 -23.22 -14.24
C ILE A 16 -12.57 -23.24 -12.83
N ASN A 17 -13.85 -23.56 -12.76
CA ASN A 17 -14.70 -23.62 -11.57
C ASN A 17 -14.99 -25.06 -11.11
N HIS A 18 -14.25 -26.06 -11.60
CA HIS A 18 -14.50 -27.47 -11.32
C HIS A 18 -14.55 -27.79 -9.81
N ASP A 19 -15.42 -28.70 -9.37
CA ASP A 19 -15.63 -28.98 -7.93
C ASP A 19 -14.38 -29.50 -7.21
N TYR A 20 -13.61 -30.34 -7.89
CA TYR A 20 -12.40 -30.95 -7.34
C TYR A 20 -11.20 -30.01 -7.40
N ARG A 21 -10.57 -29.78 -6.25
CA ARG A 21 -9.40 -28.91 -6.09
C ARG A 21 -8.22 -29.39 -6.93
N GLU A 22 -7.98 -30.68 -6.99
CA GLU A 22 -6.88 -31.29 -7.76
C GLU A 22 -7.02 -30.98 -9.24
N VAL A 23 -8.24 -31.03 -9.76
CA VAL A 23 -8.53 -30.66 -11.16
C VAL A 23 -8.28 -29.17 -11.37
N ARG A 24 -8.72 -28.31 -10.45
CA ARG A 24 -8.45 -26.86 -10.53
C ARG A 24 -6.94 -26.56 -10.51
N THR A 25 -6.15 -27.27 -9.70
CA THR A 25 -4.69 -27.17 -9.72
C THR A 25 -4.09 -27.62 -11.06
N CYS A 26 -4.59 -28.70 -11.66
CA CYS A 26 -4.14 -29.08 -13.00
C CYS A 26 -4.55 -28.05 -14.06
N VAL A 27 -5.75 -27.49 -13.97
CA VAL A 27 -6.24 -26.44 -14.86
C VAL A 27 -5.34 -25.21 -14.78
N SER A 28 -5.00 -24.73 -13.58
CA SER A 28 -4.14 -23.56 -13.41
C SER A 28 -2.73 -23.78 -14.00
N LEU A 29 -2.11 -24.94 -13.74
CA LEU A 29 -0.79 -25.27 -14.28
C LEU A 29 -0.80 -25.44 -15.81
N ASN A 30 -1.86 -26.03 -16.36
CA ASN A 30 -1.99 -26.18 -17.82
C ASN A 30 -2.24 -24.84 -18.50
N LEU A 31 -3.08 -23.97 -17.92
CA LEU A 31 -3.28 -22.60 -18.41
C LEU A 31 -1.97 -21.80 -18.39
N ARG A 32 -1.12 -22.00 -17.36
CA ARG A 32 0.23 -21.42 -17.35
C ARG A 32 1.06 -21.89 -18.54
N GLY A 33 1.13 -23.20 -18.78
CA GLY A 33 1.90 -23.76 -19.90
C GLY A 33 1.38 -23.33 -21.28
N LEU A 34 0.07 -23.14 -21.43
CA LEU A 34 -0.51 -22.59 -22.67
C LEU A 34 -0.14 -21.12 -22.85
N ASN A 35 -0.23 -20.32 -21.79
CA ASN A 35 0.14 -18.90 -21.83
C ASN A 35 1.64 -18.73 -22.17
N GLU A 36 2.50 -19.56 -21.59
CA GLU A 36 3.94 -19.59 -21.91
C GLU A 36 4.17 -19.88 -23.41
N ALA A 37 3.50 -20.90 -23.94
CA ALA A 37 3.66 -21.28 -25.34
C ALA A 37 3.18 -20.19 -26.33
N GLU A 38 2.25 -19.32 -25.94
CA GLU A 38 1.79 -18.18 -26.77
C GLU A 38 2.70 -16.97 -26.64
N THR A 39 3.14 -16.67 -25.42
CA THR A 39 3.91 -15.46 -25.12
C THR A 39 5.37 -15.56 -25.57
N GLN A 40 5.88 -16.77 -25.82
CA GLN A 40 7.25 -16.99 -26.27
C GLN A 40 7.50 -16.31 -27.62
N PRO A 41 8.41 -15.33 -27.69
CA PRO A 41 8.72 -14.65 -28.95
C PRO A 41 9.43 -15.62 -29.89
N SER A 42 9.06 -15.58 -31.17
CA SER A 42 9.78 -16.29 -32.23
C SER A 42 10.10 -15.34 -33.38
N PHE A 43 11.37 -15.32 -33.77
CA PHE A 43 11.86 -14.46 -34.83
C PHE A 43 12.27 -15.33 -36.02
N ARG A 44 11.99 -14.84 -37.25
CA ARG A 44 12.34 -15.56 -38.48
C ARG A 44 13.86 -15.72 -38.67
N ASP A 45 14.65 -14.75 -38.19
CA ASP A 45 16.11 -14.70 -38.33
C ASP A 45 16.74 -13.81 -37.24
N LEU A 46 18.06 -13.91 -37.09
CA LEU A 46 18.84 -13.15 -36.12
C LEU A 46 18.73 -11.64 -36.34
N SER A 47 18.65 -11.19 -37.59
CA SER A 47 18.55 -9.77 -37.93
C SER A 47 17.26 -9.16 -37.38
N SER A 48 16.14 -9.87 -37.51
CA SER A 48 14.82 -9.46 -37.01
C SER A 48 14.80 -9.43 -35.47
N TYR A 49 15.47 -10.38 -34.83
CA TYR A 49 15.65 -10.36 -33.36
C TYR A 49 16.47 -9.14 -32.91
N LEU A 50 17.63 -8.90 -33.54
CA LEU A 50 18.49 -7.77 -33.19
C LEU A 50 17.82 -6.43 -33.46
N GLU A 51 17.01 -6.32 -34.51
CA GLU A 51 16.20 -5.14 -34.80
C GLU A 51 15.16 -4.90 -33.69
N ALA A 52 14.45 -5.93 -33.25
CA ALA A 52 13.51 -5.85 -32.13
C ALA A 52 14.20 -5.44 -30.81
N CYS A 53 15.38 -6.00 -30.50
CA CYS A 53 16.15 -5.57 -29.33
C CYS A 53 16.61 -4.11 -29.42
N ARG A 54 16.95 -3.63 -30.62
CA ARG A 54 17.40 -2.25 -30.85
C ARG A 54 16.27 -1.23 -30.87
N ALA A 55 15.04 -1.67 -31.12
CA ALA A 55 13.86 -0.81 -31.04
C ALA A 55 13.70 -0.19 -29.65
N GLY A 56 14.32 -0.79 -28.62
CA GLY A 56 14.58 -0.10 -27.35
C GLY A 56 13.32 0.23 -26.56
N THR A 57 12.27 -0.57 -26.70
CA THR A 57 11.07 -0.45 -25.87
C THR A 57 11.38 -0.91 -24.46
N ASP A 58 10.85 -0.23 -23.44
CA ASP A 58 10.82 -0.73 -22.05
C ASP A 58 9.92 -1.99 -21.92
N GLU A 59 9.28 -2.42 -23.00
CA GLU A 59 8.45 -3.62 -23.09
C GLU A 59 9.31 -4.87 -23.19
N PRO A 60 8.99 -5.93 -22.41
CA PRO A 60 9.60 -7.22 -22.64
C PRO A 60 9.24 -7.70 -24.05
N LEU A 61 10.19 -8.32 -24.75
CA LEU A 61 9.97 -8.90 -26.08
C LEU A 61 9.04 -10.11 -25.97
N LEU A 62 7.74 -9.87 -25.83
CA LEU A 62 6.68 -10.87 -25.75
C LEU A 62 5.70 -10.71 -26.90
N VAL A 63 4.96 -11.78 -27.15
CA VAL A 63 3.80 -11.69 -28.05
C VAL A 63 2.62 -11.11 -27.28
N ASP A 64 2.14 -9.94 -27.69
CA ASP A 64 1.02 -9.24 -27.01
C ASP A 64 -0.36 -9.84 -27.33
N HIS A 65 -0.51 -10.41 -28.52
CA HIS A 65 -1.77 -11.02 -28.98
C HIS A 65 -1.80 -12.51 -28.67
N THR A 66 -2.24 -12.85 -27.45
CA THR A 66 -2.48 -14.24 -27.01
C THR A 66 -3.97 -14.54 -26.93
N LEU A 67 -4.35 -15.80 -27.13
CA LEU A 67 -5.75 -16.22 -26.99
C LEU A 67 -6.24 -16.01 -25.56
N LEU A 68 -5.35 -16.16 -24.58
CA LEU A 68 -5.70 -15.89 -23.19
C LEU A 68 -6.12 -14.43 -22.98
N ASN A 69 -5.38 -13.47 -23.57
CA ASN A 69 -5.70 -12.04 -23.49
C ASN A 69 -7.09 -11.71 -24.06
N GLU A 70 -7.54 -12.42 -25.10
CA GLU A 70 -8.87 -12.25 -25.68
C GLU A 70 -10.00 -12.76 -24.75
N VAL A 71 -9.70 -13.76 -23.92
CA VAL A 71 -10.67 -14.37 -22.99
C VAL A 71 -10.78 -13.59 -21.67
N LEU A 72 -9.73 -12.84 -21.28
CA LEU A 72 -9.70 -12.08 -20.02
C LEU A 72 -10.92 -11.17 -19.79
N PRO A 73 -11.40 -10.36 -20.76
CA PRO A 73 -12.56 -9.50 -20.53
C PRO A 73 -13.83 -10.28 -20.19
N ASN A 74 -13.98 -11.49 -20.72
CA ASN A 74 -15.12 -12.35 -20.39
C ASN A 74 -14.94 -12.96 -19.00
N LEU A 75 -13.72 -13.30 -18.60
CA LEU A 75 -13.42 -13.75 -17.24
C LEU A 75 -13.88 -12.75 -16.19
N PHE A 76 -13.49 -11.49 -16.33
CA PHE A 76 -13.79 -10.47 -15.33
C PHE A 76 -15.29 -10.19 -15.26
N LYS A 77 -16.00 -10.25 -16.40
CA LYS A 77 -17.48 -10.18 -16.43
C LYS A 77 -18.12 -11.36 -15.71
N ASP A 78 -17.60 -12.57 -15.92
CA ASP A 78 -18.10 -13.78 -15.26
C ASP A 78 -17.81 -13.75 -13.76
N LEU A 79 -16.60 -13.34 -13.33
CA LEU A 79 -16.26 -13.14 -11.92
C LEU A 79 -17.17 -12.12 -11.24
N GLU A 80 -17.46 -10.99 -11.90
CA GLU A 80 -18.39 -9.98 -11.36
C GLU A 80 -19.80 -10.55 -11.20
N LYS A 81 -20.27 -11.33 -12.19
CA LYS A 81 -21.55 -12.03 -12.13
C LYS A 81 -21.59 -13.04 -10.99
N PHE A 82 -20.57 -13.90 -10.87
CA PHE A 82 -20.48 -14.90 -9.80
C PHE A 82 -20.38 -14.24 -8.43
N ARG A 83 -19.67 -13.12 -8.31
CA ARG A 83 -19.59 -12.31 -7.08
C ARG A 83 -20.97 -11.85 -6.62
N LYS A 84 -21.79 -11.33 -7.53
CA LYS A 84 -23.16 -10.86 -7.20
C LYS A 84 -24.10 -11.99 -6.76
N LEU A 85 -23.85 -13.21 -7.25
CA LEU A 85 -24.66 -14.39 -6.94
C LEU A 85 -24.17 -15.14 -5.70
N ARG A 86 -22.94 -14.85 -5.23
CA ARG A 86 -22.30 -15.58 -4.14
C ARG A 86 -23.05 -15.39 -2.83
N LEU A 87 -23.47 -16.50 -2.24
CA LEU A 87 -24.01 -16.59 -0.89
C LEU A 87 -22.88 -16.71 0.15
N PRO A 88 -23.15 -16.44 1.45
CA PRO A 88 -22.16 -16.64 2.51
C PRO A 88 -21.65 -18.08 2.60
N ALA A 89 -20.42 -18.26 3.08
CA ALA A 89 -19.68 -19.53 3.13
C ALA A 89 -20.42 -20.73 3.78
N GLN A 90 -21.49 -20.51 4.54
CA GLN A 90 -22.37 -21.58 5.06
C GLN A 90 -22.95 -22.46 3.94
N HIS A 91 -23.04 -21.94 2.72
CA HIS A 91 -23.54 -22.66 1.54
C HIS A 91 -22.44 -23.41 0.78
N GLY A 92 -21.23 -23.49 1.34
CA GLY A 92 -20.06 -24.09 0.71
C GLY A 92 -19.43 -23.22 -0.37
N ASP A 93 -18.34 -23.72 -0.95
CA ASP A 93 -17.63 -23.07 -2.04
C ASP A 93 -18.51 -22.98 -3.28
N GLN A 94 -18.73 -21.75 -3.76
CA GLN A 94 -19.52 -21.48 -4.95
C GLN A 94 -18.63 -21.20 -6.15
N GLU A 95 -19.27 -20.96 -7.30
CA GLU A 95 -18.61 -20.68 -8.58
C GLU A 95 -17.55 -19.58 -8.46
N TYR A 96 -17.85 -18.52 -7.71
CA TYR A 96 -16.90 -17.44 -7.48
C TYR A 96 -15.66 -17.90 -6.70
N ASP A 97 -15.85 -18.64 -5.60
CA ASP A 97 -14.74 -19.13 -4.77
C ASP A 97 -13.83 -20.07 -5.57
N LYS A 98 -14.43 -21.04 -6.27
CA LYS A 98 -13.70 -22.03 -7.09
C LYS A 98 -12.93 -21.36 -8.22
N CYS A 99 -13.59 -20.49 -8.99
CA CYS A 99 -12.98 -19.77 -10.11
C CYS A 99 -11.85 -18.85 -9.63
N SER A 100 -12.10 -18.05 -8.58
CA SER A 100 -11.10 -17.15 -8.00
C SER A 100 -9.87 -17.93 -7.51
N MET A 101 -10.07 -19.03 -6.79
CA MET A 101 -8.97 -19.88 -6.31
C MET A 101 -8.13 -20.44 -7.45
N THR A 102 -8.74 -20.88 -8.56
CA THR A 102 -7.99 -21.36 -9.74
C THR A 102 -7.17 -20.26 -10.39
N ILE A 103 -7.77 -19.07 -10.54
CA ILE A 103 -7.10 -17.90 -11.14
C ILE A 103 -5.93 -17.44 -10.28
N LEU A 104 -6.11 -17.38 -8.96
CA LEU A 104 -5.03 -17.02 -8.05
C LEU A 104 -3.93 -18.08 -8.03
N ALA A 105 -4.27 -19.36 -8.07
CA ALA A 105 -3.28 -20.43 -8.17
C ALA A 105 -2.48 -20.34 -9.49
N TRP A 106 -3.15 -20.00 -10.60
CA TRP A 106 -2.51 -19.75 -11.89
C TRP A 106 -1.58 -18.53 -11.80
N LEU A 107 -2.08 -17.40 -11.32
CA LEU A 107 -1.30 -16.16 -11.20
C LEU A 107 -0.09 -16.36 -10.27
N TRP A 108 -0.29 -16.99 -9.11
CA TRP A 108 0.79 -17.34 -8.18
C TRP A 108 1.87 -18.18 -8.87
N SER A 109 1.47 -19.17 -9.67
CA SER A 109 2.41 -20.04 -10.41
C SER A 109 3.16 -19.34 -11.54
N CYS A 110 2.59 -18.25 -12.10
CA CYS A 110 3.29 -17.39 -13.06
C CYS A 110 4.28 -16.45 -12.35
N LEU A 111 3.86 -15.84 -11.24
CA LEU A 111 4.66 -14.85 -10.50
C LEU A 111 5.82 -15.46 -9.72
N SER A 112 5.69 -16.72 -9.29
CA SER A 112 6.74 -17.41 -8.53
C SER A 112 7.84 -18.04 -9.40
N ASP A 113 7.73 -17.90 -10.72
CA ASP A 113 8.61 -18.52 -11.71
C ASP A 113 9.18 -17.45 -12.66
N VAL A 114 10.07 -17.82 -13.58
CA VAL A 114 10.68 -16.89 -14.58
C VAL A 114 9.67 -16.29 -15.58
N GLN A 115 8.39 -16.61 -15.41
CA GLN A 115 7.31 -16.38 -16.38
C GLN A 115 6.35 -15.25 -15.97
N ALA A 116 6.71 -14.44 -14.98
CA ALA A 116 5.87 -13.34 -14.52
C ALA A 116 5.43 -12.40 -15.66
N ALA A 117 6.31 -12.23 -16.66
CA ALA A 117 6.06 -11.38 -17.81
C ALA A 117 4.85 -11.81 -18.66
N ALA A 118 4.57 -13.11 -18.73
CA ALA A 118 3.39 -13.63 -19.43
C ALA A 118 2.06 -13.26 -18.73
N ALA A 119 2.10 -12.87 -17.45
CA ALA A 119 0.93 -12.45 -16.68
C ALA A 119 0.71 -10.92 -16.68
N TYR A 120 1.64 -10.12 -17.22
CA TYR A 120 1.55 -8.65 -17.16
C TYR A 120 0.25 -8.06 -17.73
N PRO A 121 -0.33 -8.54 -18.85
CA PRO A 121 -1.61 -8.04 -19.34
C PRO A 121 -2.79 -8.25 -18.38
N PHE A 122 -2.70 -9.30 -17.55
CA PHE A 122 -3.73 -9.68 -16.60
C PHE A 122 -3.67 -8.86 -15.30
N ILE A 123 -2.46 -8.61 -14.80
CA ILE A 123 -2.28 -8.11 -13.44
C ILE A 123 -3.01 -6.79 -13.17
N PRO A 124 -2.95 -5.75 -14.01
CA PRO A 124 -3.60 -4.49 -13.70
C PRO A 124 -5.11 -4.59 -13.50
N GLN A 125 -5.76 -5.53 -14.19
CA GLN A 125 -7.22 -5.72 -14.13
C GLN A 125 -7.65 -6.49 -12.88
N ILE A 126 -6.82 -7.43 -12.39
CA ILE A 126 -7.18 -8.26 -11.22
C ILE A 126 -6.90 -7.57 -9.87
N ILE A 127 -6.05 -6.54 -9.80
CA ILE A 127 -5.66 -5.90 -8.53
C ILE A 127 -6.87 -5.50 -7.66
N PRO A 128 -7.90 -4.79 -8.18
CA PRO A 128 -9.07 -4.45 -7.36
C PRO A 128 -9.79 -5.69 -6.81
N ASP A 129 -9.86 -6.75 -7.62
CA ASP A 129 -10.46 -8.02 -7.21
C ASP A 129 -9.62 -8.73 -6.15
N LEU A 130 -8.29 -8.60 -6.16
CA LEU A 130 -7.43 -9.14 -5.11
C LEU A 130 -7.72 -8.49 -3.75
N PHE A 131 -7.86 -7.17 -3.69
CA PHE A 131 -8.24 -6.49 -2.45
C PHE A 131 -9.62 -6.92 -1.97
N TYR A 132 -10.59 -7.05 -2.89
CA TYR A 132 -11.90 -7.60 -2.54
C TYR A 132 -11.80 -9.03 -2.01
N MET A 133 -10.98 -9.89 -2.63
CA MET A 133 -10.79 -11.26 -2.20
C MET A 133 -10.11 -11.37 -0.83
N HIS A 134 -9.17 -10.47 -0.55
CA HIS A 134 -8.51 -10.42 0.75
C HIS A 134 -9.49 -10.09 1.88
N GLU A 135 -10.44 -9.19 1.63
CA GLU A 135 -11.45 -8.76 2.58
C GLU A 135 -12.53 -9.82 2.90
N MET A 136 -12.53 -10.95 2.21
CA MET A 136 -13.49 -12.02 2.45
C MET A 136 -13.17 -12.81 3.73
N ILE A 137 -13.84 -12.43 4.81
CA ILE A 137 -13.71 -13.06 6.14
C ILE A 137 -14.21 -14.52 6.13
N ASP A 138 -15.20 -14.82 5.30
CA ASP A 138 -15.87 -16.11 5.28
C ASP A 138 -15.13 -17.17 4.45
N ASN A 139 -14.17 -16.78 3.62
CA ASN A 139 -13.27 -17.70 2.89
C ASN A 139 -11.79 -17.34 3.19
N GLN A 140 -11.27 -17.90 4.29
CA GLN A 140 -9.92 -17.62 4.75
C GLN A 140 -8.83 -18.10 3.79
N GLU A 141 -9.07 -19.18 3.04
CA GLU A 141 -8.08 -19.69 2.09
C GLU A 141 -7.90 -18.71 0.93
N LEU A 142 -9.03 -18.25 0.36
CA LEU A 142 -9.04 -17.26 -0.71
C LEU A 142 -8.45 -15.92 -0.24
N SER A 143 -8.81 -15.48 0.96
CA SER A 143 -8.26 -14.25 1.56
C SER A 143 -6.73 -14.31 1.70
N LYS A 144 -6.19 -15.42 2.23
CA LYS A 144 -4.74 -15.61 2.41
C LYS A 144 -4.00 -15.69 1.08
N LEU A 145 -4.53 -16.44 0.11
CA LEU A 145 -3.92 -16.58 -1.20
C LEU A 145 -3.93 -15.25 -1.97
N SER A 146 -5.01 -14.48 -1.85
CA SER A 146 -5.10 -13.15 -2.45
C SER A 146 -4.08 -12.19 -1.87
N TYR A 147 -3.94 -12.15 -0.54
CA TYR A 147 -2.93 -11.33 0.13
C TYR A 147 -1.50 -11.72 -0.27
N ALA A 148 -1.19 -13.02 -0.28
CA ALA A 148 0.11 -13.50 -0.72
C ALA A 148 0.41 -13.08 -2.17
N THR A 149 -0.59 -13.13 -3.05
CA THR A 149 -0.48 -12.69 -4.44
C THR A 149 -0.25 -11.18 -4.53
N LEU A 150 -1.00 -10.35 -3.78
CA LEU A 150 -0.78 -8.90 -3.70
C LEU A 150 0.64 -8.54 -3.26
N MET A 151 1.14 -9.22 -2.24
CA MET A 151 2.50 -8.99 -1.74
C MET A 151 3.56 -9.38 -2.76
N ASN A 152 3.37 -10.50 -3.46
CA ASN A 152 4.28 -10.92 -4.54
C ASN A 152 4.31 -9.87 -5.66
N LEU A 153 3.13 -9.38 -6.09
CA LEU A 153 3.02 -8.30 -7.07
C LEU A 153 3.70 -7.00 -6.63
N ALA A 154 3.60 -6.64 -5.34
CA ALA A 154 4.28 -5.47 -4.80
C ALA A 154 5.82 -5.59 -4.89
N THR A 155 6.35 -6.81 -4.83
CA THR A 155 7.81 -7.06 -4.88
C THR A 155 8.35 -7.32 -6.29
N LEU A 156 7.48 -7.42 -7.30
CA LEU A 156 7.86 -7.82 -8.64
C LEU A 156 8.73 -6.78 -9.34
N ALA A 157 9.70 -7.22 -10.14
CA ALA A 157 10.49 -6.35 -11.01
C ALA A 157 9.66 -5.94 -12.24
N TRP A 158 8.83 -4.92 -12.07
CA TRP A 158 7.96 -4.40 -13.11
C TRP A 158 8.73 -3.71 -14.23
N PRO A 159 8.33 -3.88 -15.51
CA PRO A 159 8.66 -2.92 -16.55
C PRO A 159 8.06 -1.55 -16.20
N CYS A 160 8.76 -0.46 -16.51
CA CYS A 160 8.39 0.90 -16.08
C CYS A 160 6.93 1.26 -16.39
N MET A 161 6.41 0.91 -17.56
CA MET A 161 5.02 1.18 -17.94
C MET A 161 3.96 0.57 -17.02
N PHE A 162 4.27 -0.55 -16.36
CA PHE A 162 3.33 -1.23 -15.47
C PHE A 162 3.41 -0.68 -14.05
N VAL A 163 4.54 -0.06 -13.67
CA VAL A 163 4.71 0.65 -12.40
C VAL A 163 3.66 1.75 -12.28
N ASP A 164 3.52 2.59 -13.31
CA ASP A 164 2.56 3.70 -13.33
C ASP A 164 1.12 3.22 -13.13
N ARG A 165 0.74 2.16 -13.84
CA ARG A 165 -0.61 1.61 -13.76
C ARG A 165 -0.87 0.95 -12.41
N PHE A 166 0.10 0.21 -11.87
CA PHE A 166 -0.03 -0.40 -10.55
C PHE A 166 -0.17 0.67 -9.46
N LEU A 167 0.66 1.71 -9.53
CA LEU A 167 0.60 2.85 -8.62
C LEU A 167 -0.75 3.57 -8.71
N ALA A 168 -1.23 3.89 -9.91
CA ALA A 168 -2.52 4.53 -10.10
C ALA A 168 -3.66 3.73 -9.47
N THR A 169 -3.66 2.40 -9.62
CA THR A 169 -4.65 1.52 -8.99
C THR A 169 -4.55 1.54 -7.47
N LEU A 170 -3.35 1.53 -6.88
CA LEU A 170 -3.18 1.66 -5.43
C LEU A 170 -3.69 3.02 -4.93
N LEU A 171 -3.42 4.11 -5.65
CA LEU A 171 -3.88 5.44 -5.28
C LEU A 171 -5.41 5.56 -5.37
N ASP A 172 -6.05 4.97 -6.38
CA ASP A 172 -7.52 4.91 -6.46
C ASP A 172 -8.12 4.09 -5.30
N LEU A 173 -7.58 2.90 -5.04
CA LEU A 173 -8.03 2.04 -3.94
C LEU A 173 -7.76 2.63 -2.55
N SER A 174 -6.78 3.54 -2.43
CA SER A 174 -6.57 4.31 -1.21
C SER A 174 -7.76 5.21 -0.86
N GLN A 175 -8.66 5.48 -1.81
CA GLN A 175 -9.89 6.24 -1.62
C GLN A 175 -11.13 5.33 -1.51
N ALA A 176 -10.95 4.01 -1.39
CA ALA A 176 -12.03 3.05 -1.31
C ALA A 176 -12.95 3.31 -0.10
N LYS A 177 -14.24 2.96 -0.25
CA LYS A 177 -15.24 3.10 0.83
C LYS A 177 -14.89 2.26 2.07
N SER A 178 -14.36 1.03 1.87
CA SER A 178 -13.93 0.17 2.97
C SER A 178 -12.62 0.68 3.55
N TRP A 179 -12.61 0.98 4.85
CA TRP A 179 -11.39 1.42 5.54
C TRP A 179 -10.33 0.34 5.62
N LYS A 180 -10.72 -0.94 5.63
CA LYS A 180 -9.80 -2.07 5.62
C LYS A 180 -9.06 -2.17 4.29
N VAL A 181 -9.76 -1.97 3.16
CA VAL A 181 -9.11 -1.86 1.85
C VAL A 181 -8.07 -0.73 1.86
N ARG A 182 -8.42 0.45 2.40
CA ARG A 182 -7.46 1.56 2.54
C ARG A 182 -6.25 1.18 3.40
N LEU A 183 -6.47 0.44 4.49
CA LEU A 183 -5.42 -0.07 5.37
C LEU A 183 -4.51 -1.08 4.67
N ASP A 184 -5.07 -2.02 3.92
CA ASP A 184 -4.30 -3.03 3.18
C ASP A 184 -3.50 -2.39 2.05
N VAL A 185 -4.10 -1.41 1.36
CA VAL A 185 -3.43 -0.61 0.32
C VAL A 185 -2.18 0.05 0.89
N LEU A 186 -2.23 0.61 2.10
CA LEU A 186 -1.05 1.22 2.74
C LEU A 186 0.08 0.21 2.97
N THR A 187 -0.26 -1.04 3.29
CA THR A 187 0.72 -2.13 3.48
C THR A 187 1.36 -2.52 2.16
N VAL A 188 0.55 -2.71 1.11
CA VAL A 188 1.01 -3.05 -0.25
C VAL A 188 1.82 -1.91 -0.86
N LEU A 189 1.33 -0.66 -0.75
CA LEU A 189 1.99 0.55 -1.24
C LEU A 189 3.38 0.72 -0.63
N ARG A 190 3.52 0.48 0.68
CA ARG A 190 4.83 0.55 1.33
C ARG A 190 5.83 -0.40 0.70
N VAL A 191 5.45 -1.66 0.50
CA VAL A 191 6.35 -2.66 -0.10
C VAL A 191 6.64 -2.34 -1.56
N PHE A 192 5.62 -1.98 -2.33
CA PHE A 192 5.75 -1.58 -3.72
C PHE A 192 6.69 -0.39 -3.90
N PHE A 193 6.51 0.67 -3.09
CA PHE A 193 7.32 1.87 -3.16
C PHE A 193 8.82 1.56 -3.02
N PHE A 194 9.21 0.77 -2.02
CA PHE A 194 10.62 0.43 -1.80
C PHE A 194 11.22 -0.44 -2.92
N HIS A 195 10.43 -1.35 -3.50
CA HIS A 195 10.90 -2.17 -4.61
C HIS A 195 11.00 -1.37 -5.93
N GLN A 196 10.17 -0.34 -6.08
CA GLN A 196 10.10 0.48 -7.30
C GLN A 196 10.73 1.86 -7.16
N ILE A 197 11.47 2.16 -6.08
CA ILE A 197 11.91 3.53 -5.77
C ILE A 197 12.70 4.19 -6.91
N TYR A 198 13.50 3.41 -7.65
CA TYR A 198 14.27 3.91 -8.79
C TYR A 198 13.47 4.03 -10.09
N ASN A 199 12.30 3.40 -10.16
CA ASN A 199 11.38 3.45 -11.29
C ASN A 199 10.32 4.54 -11.10
N LEU A 200 10.17 5.09 -9.89
CA LEU A 200 9.22 6.16 -9.59
C LEU A 200 9.81 7.53 -9.93
N SER A 201 9.09 8.29 -10.74
CA SER A 201 9.43 9.69 -11.02
C SER A 201 9.11 10.59 -9.82
N ARG A 202 9.78 11.75 -9.74
CA ARG A 202 9.52 12.75 -8.68
C ARG A 202 8.04 13.14 -8.56
N PRO A 203 7.29 13.42 -9.64
CA PRO A 203 5.85 13.71 -9.56
C PRO A 203 5.04 12.57 -8.93
N GLN A 204 5.40 11.31 -9.21
CA GLN A 204 4.70 10.15 -8.63
C GLN A 204 4.99 10.01 -7.13
N VAL A 205 6.23 10.26 -6.71
CA VAL A 205 6.58 10.28 -5.28
C VAL A 205 5.82 11.40 -4.55
N GLU A 206 5.70 12.57 -5.17
CA GLU A 206 4.91 13.70 -4.65
C GLU A 206 3.41 13.34 -4.55
N GLU A 207 2.85 12.68 -5.57
CA GLU A 207 1.45 12.20 -5.57
C GLU A 207 1.20 11.19 -4.43
N VAL A 208 2.13 10.26 -4.21
CA VAL A 208 2.09 9.31 -3.08
C VAL A 208 2.11 10.05 -1.75
N MET A 209 3.02 11.01 -1.56
CA MET A 209 3.09 11.80 -0.33
C MET A 209 1.81 12.61 -0.09
N GLU A 210 1.21 13.18 -1.15
CA GLU A 210 -0.07 13.89 -1.05
C GLU A 210 -1.20 12.94 -0.64
N SER A 211 -1.28 11.76 -1.25
CA SER A 211 -2.27 10.73 -0.88
C SER A 211 -2.12 10.30 0.58
N LEU A 212 -0.89 10.05 1.05
CA LEU A 212 -0.62 9.73 2.45
C LEU A 212 -1.04 10.87 3.39
N CYS A 213 -0.78 12.12 3.02
CA CYS A 213 -1.24 13.26 3.81
C CYS A 213 -2.78 13.30 3.93
N LYS A 214 -3.51 12.94 2.87
CA LYS A 214 -4.98 12.84 2.92
C LYS A 214 -5.42 11.70 3.85
N LEU A 215 -4.74 10.55 3.81
CA LEU A 215 -5.02 9.40 4.68
C LEU A 215 -4.66 9.65 6.16
N LEU A 216 -3.78 10.60 6.47
CA LEU A 216 -3.58 11.04 7.85
C LEU A 216 -4.83 11.69 8.45
N GLU A 217 -5.76 12.18 7.63
CA GLU A 217 -7.06 12.74 8.04
C GLU A 217 -8.21 11.73 7.90
N ASP A 218 -7.91 10.44 7.69
CA ASP A 218 -8.92 9.40 7.55
C ASP A 218 -9.85 9.32 8.77
N SER A 219 -11.11 8.89 8.55
CA SER A 219 -12.09 8.72 9.63
C SER A 219 -11.71 7.59 10.58
N ASN A 220 -11.03 6.55 10.10
CA ASN A 220 -10.56 5.42 10.88
C ASN A 220 -9.14 5.66 11.40
N MET A 221 -8.94 5.44 12.71
CA MET A 221 -7.65 5.64 13.37
C MET A 221 -6.55 4.71 12.87
N GLU A 222 -6.85 3.44 12.60
CA GLU A 222 -5.87 2.45 12.13
C GLU A 222 -5.29 2.85 10.76
N VAL A 223 -6.14 3.40 9.87
CA VAL A 223 -5.71 3.92 8.57
C VAL A 223 -4.76 5.11 8.77
N ARG A 224 -5.08 6.03 9.69
CA ARG A 224 -4.21 7.19 9.97
C ARG A 224 -2.84 6.77 10.50
N GLU A 225 -2.79 5.79 11.41
CA GLU A 225 -1.54 5.27 11.98
C GLU A 225 -0.69 4.53 10.93
N ALA A 226 -1.34 3.72 10.09
CA ALA A 226 -0.67 3.05 8.97
C ALA A 226 -0.13 4.07 7.96
N ALA A 227 -0.88 5.13 7.66
CA ALA A 227 -0.44 6.20 6.75
C ALA A 227 0.79 6.92 7.31
N ALA A 228 0.84 7.20 8.61
CA ALA A 228 2.00 7.80 9.27
C ALA A 228 3.23 6.87 9.20
N THR A 229 3.04 5.57 9.41
CA THR A 229 4.10 4.57 9.32
C THR A 229 4.65 4.47 7.89
N THR A 230 3.78 4.43 6.88
CA THR A 230 4.18 4.40 5.47
C THR A 230 4.86 5.69 5.05
N LEU A 231 4.36 6.85 5.48
CA LEU A 231 4.96 8.16 5.21
C LEU A 231 6.37 8.26 5.78
N SER A 232 6.60 7.75 7.00
CA SER A 232 7.93 7.76 7.64
C SER A 232 8.98 7.04 6.79
N GLY A 233 8.63 5.87 6.24
CA GLY A 233 9.52 5.11 5.35
C GLY A 233 9.82 5.85 4.03
N ILE A 234 8.81 6.49 3.44
CA ILE A 234 8.98 7.23 2.19
C ILE A 234 9.81 8.50 2.39
N VAL A 235 9.55 9.23 3.49
CA VAL A 235 10.29 10.43 3.88
C VAL A 235 11.77 10.14 4.06
N HIS A 236 12.12 8.98 4.64
CA HIS A 236 13.52 8.56 4.80
C HIS A 236 14.29 8.51 3.47
N CYS A 237 13.59 8.21 2.37
CA CYS A 237 14.18 8.14 1.04
C CYS A 237 13.89 9.37 0.16
N SER A 238 13.27 10.41 0.72
CA SER A 238 12.83 11.59 -0.03
C SER A 238 13.85 12.73 0.02
N GLU A 239 13.75 13.66 -0.93
CA GLU A 239 14.58 14.86 -0.95
C GLU A 239 14.28 15.79 0.25
N ARG A 240 15.32 16.50 0.72
CA ARG A 240 15.23 17.42 1.86
C ARG A 240 14.18 18.51 1.68
N GLU A 241 13.95 18.98 0.45
CA GLU A 241 12.96 20.02 0.14
C GLU A 241 11.55 19.57 0.51
N SER A 242 11.16 18.35 0.10
CA SER A 242 9.85 17.76 0.41
C SER A 242 9.62 17.60 1.91
N ILE A 243 10.68 17.27 2.66
CA ILE A 243 10.63 17.14 4.13
C ILE A 243 10.32 18.48 4.79
N LEU A 244 10.98 19.55 4.35
CA LEU A 244 10.74 20.90 4.89
C LEU A 244 9.33 21.39 4.56
N HIS A 245 8.83 21.10 3.36
CA HIS A 245 7.44 21.41 2.99
C HIS A 245 6.42 20.69 3.89
N LEU A 246 6.63 19.39 4.16
CA LEU A 246 5.77 18.62 5.06
C LEU A 246 5.83 19.15 6.50
N LYS A 247 7.01 19.50 7.00
CA LYS A 247 7.17 20.15 8.30
C LYS A 247 6.32 21.41 8.38
N GLU A 248 6.47 22.33 7.42
CA GLU A 248 5.73 23.60 7.41
C GLU A 248 4.23 23.36 7.34
N LYS A 249 3.78 22.41 6.51
CA LYS A 249 2.38 22.00 6.43
C LYS A 249 1.83 21.54 7.77
N PHE A 250 2.50 20.60 8.46
CA PHE A 250 2.00 20.08 9.73
C PHE A 250 2.04 21.13 10.84
N THR A 251 3.11 21.93 10.92
CA THR A 251 3.18 23.04 11.89
C THR A 251 2.06 24.06 11.66
N LYS A 252 1.77 24.41 10.40
CA LYS A 252 0.66 25.31 10.05
C LYS A 252 -0.70 24.73 10.47
N ILE A 253 -0.95 23.45 10.22
CA ILE A 253 -2.19 22.79 10.65
C ILE A 253 -2.38 22.90 12.17
N LEU A 254 -1.33 22.66 12.96
CA LEU A 254 -1.39 22.75 14.43
C LEU A 254 -1.62 24.19 14.92
N GLN A 255 -1.02 25.18 14.26
CA GLN A 255 -1.22 26.60 14.58
C GLN A 255 -2.65 27.08 14.27
N GLU A 256 -3.21 26.64 13.13
CA GLU A 256 -4.54 27.06 12.68
C GLU A 256 -5.68 26.31 13.40
N ASN A 257 -5.40 25.18 14.04
CA ASN A 257 -6.39 24.32 14.69
C ASN A 257 -6.05 24.11 16.17
N PRO A 258 -6.36 25.09 17.06
CA PRO A 258 -6.11 24.93 18.48
C PRO A 258 -7.01 23.84 19.10
N VAL A 259 -6.47 23.10 20.07
CA VAL A 259 -7.22 22.06 20.79
C VAL A 259 -8.42 22.69 21.51
N PRO A 260 -9.66 22.26 21.22
CA PRO A 260 -10.84 22.84 21.87
C PRO A 260 -10.85 22.54 23.37
N LYS A 261 -11.02 23.57 24.21
CA LYS A 261 -10.98 23.46 25.68
C LYS A 261 -12.12 22.62 26.27
N GLN A 262 -13.27 22.57 25.59
CA GLN A 262 -14.47 21.86 26.05
C GLN A 262 -15.10 21.10 24.88
N ARG A 263 -15.45 19.84 25.14
CA ARG A 263 -16.14 18.96 24.18
C ARG A 263 -17.61 19.31 24.00
N PHE A 264 -18.30 19.58 25.10
CA PHE A 264 -19.72 19.89 25.13
C PHE A 264 -19.93 21.37 25.43
N LEU A 265 -20.96 21.95 24.82
CA LEU A 265 -21.48 23.27 25.15
C LEU A 265 -22.24 23.20 26.50
N GLU A 266 -22.55 24.35 27.10
CA GLU A 266 -23.28 24.43 28.39
C GLU A 266 -24.65 23.73 28.36
N ASN A 267 -25.24 23.58 27.18
CA ASN A 267 -26.50 22.86 26.96
C ASN A 267 -26.34 21.33 26.74
N GLY A 268 -25.14 20.78 26.92
CA GLY A 268 -24.84 19.36 26.78
C GLY A 268 -24.66 18.87 25.33
N VAL A 269 -24.80 19.74 24.32
CA VAL A 269 -24.62 19.38 22.91
C VAL A 269 -23.12 19.37 22.56
N GLU A 270 -22.65 18.36 21.80
CA GLU A 270 -21.26 18.32 21.34
C GLU A 270 -20.98 19.52 20.43
N ARG A 271 -19.84 20.19 20.66
CA ARG A 271 -19.45 21.35 19.87
C ARG A 271 -19.37 20.95 18.38
N PRO A 272 -20.04 21.68 17.47
CA PRO A 272 -19.96 21.40 16.04
C PRO A 272 -18.52 21.38 15.55
N GLY A 273 -18.15 20.34 14.80
CA GLY A 273 -16.80 20.19 14.25
C GLY A 273 -15.73 19.73 15.24
N TYR A 274 -16.06 19.47 16.51
CA TYR A 274 -15.07 19.03 17.52
C TYR A 274 -14.25 17.83 17.06
N GLN A 275 -14.90 16.76 16.60
CA GLN A 275 -14.22 15.56 16.10
C GLN A 275 -13.37 15.86 14.86
N ALA A 276 -13.88 16.65 13.91
CA ALA A 276 -13.15 17.01 12.71
C ALA A 276 -11.88 17.82 13.04
N THR A 277 -11.95 18.75 13.99
CA THR A 277 -10.78 19.49 14.49
C THR A 277 -9.78 18.55 15.16
N LEU A 278 -10.23 17.60 15.99
CA LEU A 278 -9.32 16.62 16.59
C LEU A 278 -8.63 15.74 15.55
N ILE A 279 -9.33 15.32 14.50
CA ILE A 279 -8.75 14.55 13.39
C ILE A 279 -7.67 15.36 12.68
N LYS A 280 -7.90 16.65 12.40
CA LYS A 280 -6.89 17.54 11.80
C LYS A 280 -5.67 17.75 12.68
N ILE A 281 -5.85 17.89 13.99
CA ILE A 281 -4.72 18.01 14.92
C ILE A 281 -3.96 16.69 14.97
N HIS A 282 -4.68 15.57 15.07
CA HIS A 282 -4.08 14.24 15.11
C HIS A 282 -3.33 13.92 13.81
N SER A 283 -3.83 14.31 12.65
CA SER A 283 -3.15 14.11 11.36
C SER A 283 -1.80 14.84 11.33
N ALA A 284 -1.73 16.06 11.84
CA ALA A 284 -0.48 16.82 11.92
C ALA A 284 0.49 16.30 12.99
N VAL A 285 -0.01 15.78 14.11
CA VAL A 285 0.82 15.09 15.11
C VAL A 285 1.36 13.77 14.57
N LEU A 286 0.56 12.99 13.86
CA LEU A 286 0.99 11.77 13.17
C LEU A 286 2.00 12.06 12.05
N GLY A 287 1.76 13.09 11.25
CA GLY A 287 2.70 13.56 10.23
C GLY A 287 4.03 14.00 10.84
N SER A 288 3.98 14.78 11.92
CA SER A 288 5.18 15.19 12.69
C SER A 288 5.92 13.97 13.27
N SER A 289 5.19 12.98 13.77
CA SER A 289 5.73 11.69 14.22
C SER A 289 6.43 10.94 13.09
N ALA A 290 5.82 10.89 11.90
CA ALA A 290 6.41 10.25 10.74
C ALA A 290 7.74 10.89 10.33
N LEU A 291 7.81 12.23 10.35
CA LEU A 291 9.03 12.98 10.07
C LEU A 291 10.14 12.68 11.09
N VAL A 292 9.83 12.66 12.39
CA VAL A 292 10.83 12.33 13.42
C VAL A 292 11.30 10.87 13.30
N ASN A 293 10.36 9.93 13.16
CA ASN A 293 10.67 8.50 13.09
C ASN A 293 11.41 8.10 11.82
N ALA A 294 11.42 8.96 10.78
CA ALA A 294 12.21 8.73 9.58
C ALA A 294 13.72 8.84 9.82
N PHE A 295 14.15 9.41 10.95
CA PHE A 295 15.56 9.60 11.30
C PHE A 295 15.84 9.03 12.70
N PRO A 296 15.86 7.70 12.88
CA PRO A 296 15.97 7.07 14.21
C PRO A 296 17.35 7.24 14.89
N TYR A 297 18.39 7.71 14.19
CA TYR A 297 19.75 7.80 14.74
C TYR A 297 20.41 9.16 14.51
N ASP A 298 19.69 10.09 13.89
CA ASP A 298 20.21 11.39 13.48
C ASP A 298 19.23 12.48 13.90
N VAL A 299 19.77 13.64 14.27
CA VAL A 299 18.97 14.81 14.65
C VAL A 299 19.20 15.92 13.61
N PRO A 300 18.47 15.89 12.48
CA PRO A 300 18.49 17.00 11.55
C PRO A 300 18.15 18.34 12.24
N PRO A 301 18.69 19.48 11.76
CA PRO A 301 18.47 20.79 12.41
C PRO A 301 17.00 21.23 12.55
N TRP A 302 16.09 20.61 11.79
CA TRP A 302 14.66 20.90 11.83
C TRP A 302 13.88 20.03 12.83
N VAL A 303 14.47 18.93 13.33
CA VAL A 303 13.82 17.99 14.25
C VAL A 303 13.52 18.62 15.62
N PRO A 304 14.42 19.39 16.26
CA PRO A 304 14.13 20.05 17.54
C PRO A 304 12.82 20.84 17.52
N GLN A 305 12.61 21.66 16.50
CA GLN A 305 11.39 22.45 16.36
C GLN A 305 10.12 21.60 16.31
N ILE A 306 10.15 20.45 15.61
CA ILE A 306 8.99 19.54 15.52
C ILE A 306 8.77 18.82 16.86
N LEU A 307 9.83 18.32 17.49
CA LEU A 307 9.74 17.66 18.79
C LEU A 307 9.10 18.58 19.83
N ILE A 308 9.57 19.82 19.93
CA ILE A 308 9.08 20.75 20.95
C ILE A 308 7.70 21.29 20.60
N HIS A 309 7.56 21.92 19.42
CA HIS A 309 6.35 22.67 19.11
C HIS A 309 5.19 21.82 18.59
N ASN A 310 5.48 20.69 17.94
CA ASN A 310 4.42 19.84 17.37
C ASN A 310 4.10 18.61 18.24
N LEU A 311 5.06 18.08 19.00
CA LEU A 311 4.86 16.84 19.78
C LEU A 311 4.74 17.12 21.29
N CYS A 312 5.75 17.73 21.92
CA CYS A 312 5.73 18.05 23.36
C CYS A 312 4.55 18.95 23.74
N ALA A 313 4.24 19.96 22.91
CA ALA A 313 3.08 20.84 23.11
C ALA A 313 1.73 20.12 23.17
N HIS A 314 1.65 18.88 22.65
CA HIS A 314 0.41 18.11 22.55
C HIS A 314 0.29 16.95 23.56
N LEU A 315 1.20 16.81 24.52
CA LEU A 315 1.16 15.74 25.53
C LEU A 315 -0.03 15.81 26.51
N SER A 316 -0.65 16.99 26.62
CA SER A 316 -1.88 17.25 27.40
C SER A 316 -3.14 17.28 26.54
N SER A 317 -3.03 17.00 25.23
CA SER A 317 -4.19 16.89 24.32
C SER A 317 -5.04 15.67 24.67
N PRO A 318 -6.29 15.57 24.15
CA PRO A 318 -7.12 14.38 24.29
C PRO A 318 -6.38 13.09 23.91
N PRO A 319 -6.76 11.92 24.49
CA PRO A 319 -5.99 10.68 24.38
C PRO A 319 -5.55 10.32 22.97
N MET A 320 -6.44 10.43 21.97
CA MET A 320 -6.12 10.17 20.56
C MET A 320 -4.84 10.86 20.07
N ILE A 321 -4.57 12.09 20.52
CA ILE A 321 -3.42 12.90 20.09
C ILE A 321 -2.23 12.68 21.04
N SER A 322 -2.48 12.72 22.34
CA SER A 322 -1.40 12.64 23.34
C SER A 322 -0.76 11.25 23.41
N THR A 323 -1.49 10.17 23.11
CA THR A 323 -0.90 8.82 23.01
C THR A 323 0.11 8.74 21.88
N THR A 324 -0.23 9.28 20.72
CA THR A 324 0.66 9.34 19.55
C THR A 324 1.92 10.14 19.89
N ALA A 325 1.78 11.36 20.40
CA ALA A 325 2.92 12.21 20.77
C ALA A 325 3.85 11.53 21.80
N ARG A 326 3.29 10.91 22.85
CA ARG A 326 4.07 10.17 23.86
C ARG A 326 4.79 8.97 23.27
N SER A 327 4.11 8.21 22.41
CA SER A 327 4.70 7.07 21.71
C SER A 327 5.90 7.51 20.86
N THR A 328 5.75 8.59 20.09
CA THR A 328 6.83 9.18 19.29
C THR A 328 8.03 9.59 20.15
N LEU A 329 7.80 10.31 21.25
CA LEU A 329 8.88 10.72 22.15
C LEU A 329 9.60 9.51 22.80
N THR A 330 8.85 8.46 23.10
CA THR A 330 9.40 7.21 23.64
C THR A 330 10.30 6.50 22.61
N VAL A 331 9.83 6.41 21.35
CA VAL A 331 10.61 5.86 20.24
C VAL A 331 11.85 6.71 19.98
N TYR A 332 11.72 8.04 19.94
CA TYR A 332 12.83 8.97 19.76
C TYR A 332 13.91 8.75 20.84
N LYS A 333 13.53 8.78 22.13
CA LYS A 333 14.44 8.56 23.26
C LYS A 333 15.18 7.21 23.15
N LYS A 334 14.47 6.15 22.77
CA LYS A 334 15.05 4.81 22.63
C LYS A 334 16.05 4.73 21.48
N THR A 335 15.72 5.33 20.35
CA THR A 335 16.49 5.20 19.11
C THR A 335 17.74 6.11 19.10
N HIS A 336 17.67 7.27 19.76
CA HIS A 336 18.76 8.25 19.82
C HIS A 336 19.65 8.11 21.06
N GLN A 337 19.45 7.07 21.90
CA GLN A 337 20.17 6.92 23.16
C GLN A 337 21.70 6.90 22.97
N ASP A 338 22.17 6.16 21.98
CA ASP A 338 23.61 5.97 21.72
C ASP A 338 24.26 7.20 21.06
N THR A 339 23.49 7.97 20.28
CA THR A 339 23.95 9.17 19.56
C THR A 339 23.61 10.47 20.28
N TRP A 340 23.00 10.40 21.48
CA TRP A 340 22.46 11.55 22.20
C TRP A 340 23.50 12.63 22.48
N PHE A 341 24.76 12.24 22.73
CA PHE A 341 25.83 13.20 23.01
C PHE A 341 26.02 14.22 21.88
N GLU A 342 25.87 13.78 20.62
CA GLU A 342 25.90 14.66 19.45
C GLU A 342 24.53 15.28 19.19
N GLY A 343 23.46 14.49 19.25
CA GLY A 343 22.10 14.94 18.97
C GLY A 343 21.63 16.12 19.85
N GLN A 344 21.99 16.12 21.14
CA GLN A 344 21.62 17.20 22.07
C GLN A 344 22.20 18.57 21.67
N LYS A 345 23.30 18.61 20.91
CA LYS A 345 23.94 19.87 20.47
C LYS A 345 23.09 20.61 19.43
N MET A 346 22.12 19.94 18.83
CA MET A 346 21.19 20.52 17.86
C MET A 346 20.05 21.31 18.52
N PHE A 347 19.91 21.20 19.84
CA PHE A 347 18.88 21.85 20.63
C PHE A 347 19.46 23.06 21.37
N THR A 348 18.63 24.08 21.55
CA THR A 348 18.91 25.14 22.53
C THR A 348 18.72 24.64 23.95
N GLU A 349 19.28 25.35 24.95
CA GLU A 349 19.11 24.99 26.36
C GLU A 349 17.63 24.93 26.76
N GLU A 350 16.82 25.88 26.30
CA GLU A 350 15.38 25.93 26.55
C GLU A 350 14.64 24.71 25.96
N GLU A 351 14.96 24.34 24.72
CA GLU A 351 14.37 23.17 24.07
C GLU A 351 14.77 21.86 24.78
N LEU A 352 16.01 21.74 25.25
CA LEU A 352 16.46 20.58 26.02
C LEU A 352 15.72 20.48 27.36
N THR A 353 15.50 21.60 28.06
CA THR A 353 14.71 21.59 29.29
C THR A 353 13.30 21.06 29.03
N ILE A 354 12.62 21.59 28.01
CA ILE A 354 11.26 21.15 27.66
C ILE A 354 11.25 19.66 27.29
N LEU A 355 12.20 19.21 26.46
CA LEU A 355 12.28 17.82 26.05
C LEU A 355 12.51 16.89 27.24
N ASN A 356 13.42 17.24 28.15
CA ASN A 356 13.73 16.43 29.33
C ASN A 356 12.51 16.31 30.25
N ASP A 357 11.80 17.41 30.51
CA ASP A 357 10.58 17.40 31.33
C ASP A 357 9.51 16.47 30.71
N CYS A 358 9.36 16.54 29.39
CA CYS A 358 8.43 15.70 28.65
C CYS A 358 8.82 14.20 28.66
N LEU A 359 10.11 13.88 28.61
CA LEU A 359 10.63 12.52 28.60
C LEU A 359 10.62 11.84 29.99
N VAL A 360 10.56 12.60 31.07
CA VAL A 360 10.48 12.10 32.45
C VAL A 360 9.03 11.80 32.86
N GLY A 361 8.05 12.51 32.29
CA GLY A 361 6.61 12.40 32.61
C GLY A 361 5.91 11.08 32.24
N SER A 362 6.64 9.99 32.00
CA SER A 362 6.07 8.66 31.79
C SER A 362 5.54 8.12 33.13
N SER A 363 4.21 7.96 33.22
CA SER A 363 3.32 7.64 34.36
C SER A 363 3.74 6.57 35.40
N TYR A 364 4.91 5.95 35.30
CA TYR A 364 5.39 4.91 36.24
C TYR A 364 6.37 5.42 37.30
N TYR A 365 6.85 6.67 37.19
CA TYR A 365 7.85 7.25 38.10
C TYR A 365 7.29 8.31 39.08
N ALA A 366 5.98 8.39 39.24
CA ALA A 366 5.32 9.31 40.18
C ALA A 366 4.51 8.55 41.25
#